data_AF-A0A2G4JFA0-F1
#
_entry.id   AF-A0A2G4JFA0-F1
#
_cell.length_a   1.000
_cell.length_b   1.000
_cell.length_c   1.000
_cell.angle_alpha   90.00
_cell.angle_beta   90.00
_cell.angle_gamma   90.00
#
_symmetry.space_group_name_H-M   'P 1'
#
loop_
_entity.id
_entity.type
_entity.pdbx_description
1 polymer ?
#
loop_
_entity_poly.entity_id
_entity_poly.type
_entity_poly.pdbx_seq_one_letter_code
_entity_poly.pdbx_strand_id
1 'polypeptide(L)'
;MFDNLRNAFSNAAKSLGEKELNEKDIDGILYDLELSLLESDVASEVIDSIKLDLKNNLIGSKITKNDIEKFVKNNLISSISSLFDAAGTIDLFEKINEKKKTGEPFLILFVGINGTGKTTSLAKIAYMLQQAKYSIVVAAADTFRAGAIEQLREHTNRLNLKLVAQNYNSDPAAVARDAVLYAKSHKMDCVLIDTAGRMQTSKNLMEQIAKITKVVNPDFKFFVGDSLAGNDTVNQAREFFEHVKFNASILTKSDADARGGAALSIVKITSTPVLYLGVGQEYQDLKSFDKEIFLQTVFGSLSEINISKITDIPKLTPELTPELTPELTPELTPELTPELTPELTPKLTPELTPELNGSFSSDPFTGITDNDIFNYSELYEIPPPENDDQAIKLGIKIRQWIKQGRPKPSESKINNKTNNEFEEDSSKTEEIIDKKHKQDKEEEKFKKNRGVFGFFKK
;
A
#
# COMPACT_ATOMS: atom_id res chain seq x y z
N MET A 1 -11.50 -9.22 19.36
CA MET A 1 -11.07 -9.06 17.94
C MET A 1 -12.25 -9.00 16.97
N PHE A 2 -13.35 -9.70 17.23
CA PHE A 2 -14.46 -9.81 16.27
C PHE A 2 -15.81 -9.37 16.83
N ASP A 3 -15.81 -8.53 17.87
CA ASP A 3 -17.02 -8.21 18.63
C ASP A 3 -17.99 -7.37 17.79
N ASN A 4 -17.49 -6.47 16.95
CA ASN A 4 -18.32 -5.68 16.04
C ASN A 4 -18.92 -6.56 14.94
N LEU A 5 -18.10 -7.41 14.32
CA LEU A 5 -18.55 -8.35 13.29
C LEU A 5 -19.57 -9.34 13.85
N ARG A 6 -19.39 -9.77 15.11
CA ARG A 6 -20.35 -10.60 15.84
C ARG A 6 -21.69 -9.90 16.05
N ASN A 7 -21.66 -8.64 16.50
CA ASN A 7 -22.87 -7.85 16.69
C ASN A 7 -23.60 -7.61 15.37
N ALA A 8 -22.86 -7.30 14.30
CA ALA A 8 -23.38 -7.13 12.95
C ALA A 8 -24.21 -8.34 12.50
N PHE A 9 -23.61 -9.52 12.54
CA PHE A 9 -24.27 -10.73 12.11
C PHE A 9 -25.37 -11.20 13.06
N SER A 10 -25.21 -11.01 14.38
CA SER A 10 -26.26 -11.37 15.35
C SER A 10 -27.50 -10.49 15.19
N ASN A 11 -27.34 -9.19 14.92
CA ASN A 11 -28.46 -8.28 14.73
C ASN A 11 -29.22 -8.58 13.44
N ALA A 12 -28.48 -8.85 12.35
CA ALA A 12 -29.09 -9.26 11.08
C ALA A 12 -29.91 -10.56 11.24
N ALA A 13 -29.35 -11.56 11.92
CA ALA A 13 -30.02 -12.84 12.14
C ALA A 13 -31.32 -12.69 12.98
N LYS A 14 -31.31 -11.88 14.05
CA LYS A 14 -32.50 -11.62 14.88
C LYS A 14 -33.59 -10.88 14.12
N SER A 15 -33.22 -9.83 13.38
CA SER A 15 -34.15 -9.01 12.61
C SER A 15 -34.92 -9.82 11.55
N LEU A 16 -34.26 -10.82 10.95
CA LEU A 16 -34.89 -11.75 9.99
C LEU A 16 -35.87 -12.74 10.67
N GLY A 17 -35.71 -13.04 11.96
CA GLY A 17 -36.57 -13.98 12.70
C GLY A 17 -37.97 -13.48 13.08
N GLU A 18 -38.16 -12.16 13.17
CA GLU A 18 -39.36 -11.60 13.79
C GLU A 18 -40.56 -11.40 12.82
N LYS A 19 -40.36 -11.44 11.49
CA LYS A 19 -41.38 -11.07 10.48
C LYS A 19 -41.66 -12.15 9.41
N GLU A 20 -42.86 -12.09 8.82
CA GLU A 20 -43.12 -12.78 7.53
C GLU A 20 -42.40 -11.98 6.44
N LEU A 21 -41.37 -12.58 5.84
CA LEU A 21 -40.47 -11.88 4.94
C LEU A 21 -41.10 -11.73 3.54
N ASN A 22 -41.48 -10.50 3.20
CA ASN A 22 -41.64 -10.08 1.81
C ASN A 22 -40.31 -9.50 1.30
N GLU A 23 -40.17 -9.34 -0.01
CA GLU A 23 -38.89 -8.92 -0.65
C GLU A 23 -38.38 -7.57 -0.13
N LYS A 24 -39.28 -6.65 0.23
CA LYS A 24 -38.93 -5.34 0.79
C LYS A 24 -38.41 -5.41 2.22
N ASP A 25 -38.94 -6.31 3.04
CA ASP A 25 -38.45 -6.54 4.40
C ASP A 25 -37.05 -7.15 4.40
N ILE A 26 -36.72 -7.99 3.39
CA ILE A 26 -35.37 -8.56 3.21
C ILE A 26 -34.36 -7.47 2.86
N ASP A 27 -34.69 -6.59 1.92
CA ASP A 27 -33.77 -5.52 1.49
C ASP A 27 -33.41 -4.57 2.64
N GLY A 28 -34.35 -4.24 3.53
CA GLY A 28 -34.08 -3.42 4.73
C GLY A 28 -33.08 -4.07 5.68
N ILE A 29 -33.17 -5.39 5.88
CA ILE A 29 -32.27 -6.10 6.80
C ILE A 29 -30.89 -6.30 6.17
N LEU A 30 -30.83 -6.53 4.86
CA LEU A 30 -29.56 -6.58 4.13
C LEU A 30 -28.84 -5.23 4.16
N TYR A 31 -29.57 -4.11 4.25
CA TYR A 31 -29.00 -2.78 4.44
C TYR A 31 -28.46 -2.58 5.86
N ASP A 32 -29.18 -3.04 6.89
CA ASP A 32 -28.67 -2.99 8.27
C ASP A 32 -27.41 -3.86 8.44
N LEU A 33 -27.39 -5.02 7.77
CA LEU A 33 -26.21 -5.88 7.70
C LEU A 33 -25.05 -5.18 6.98
N GLU A 34 -25.31 -4.51 5.87
CA GLU A 34 -24.32 -3.72 5.14
C GLU A 34 -23.66 -2.67 6.01
N LEU A 35 -24.47 -1.84 6.69
CA LEU A 35 -23.97 -0.81 7.61
C LEU A 35 -23.07 -1.41 8.69
N SER A 36 -23.51 -2.52 9.29
CA SER A 36 -22.76 -3.17 10.37
C SER A 36 -21.44 -3.81 9.88
N LEU A 37 -21.40 -4.30 8.63
CA LEU A 37 -20.19 -4.83 8.02
C LEU A 37 -19.23 -3.71 7.61
N LEU A 38 -19.74 -2.58 7.13
CA LEU A 38 -18.94 -1.38 6.86
C LEU A 38 -18.27 -0.86 8.14
N GLU A 39 -19.00 -0.81 9.26
CA GLU A 39 -18.46 -0.46 10.59
C GLU A 39 -17.39 -1.44 11.10
N SER A 40 -17.40 -2.67 10.57
CA SER A 40 -16.42 -3.72 10.89
C SER A 40 -15.22 -3.74 9.91
N ASP A 41 -15.04 -2.70 9.11
CA ASP A 41 -14.01 -2.60 8.05
C ASP A 41 -14.00 -3.79 7.08
N VAL A 42 -15.19 -4.31 6.75
CA VAL A 42 -15.34 -5.23 5.63
C VAL A 42 -15.41 -4.40 4.35
N ALA A 43 -14.63 -4.75 3.33
CA ALA A 43 -14.63 -4.01 2.08
C ALA A 43 -15.98 -4.16 1.34
N SER A 44 -16.47 -3.08 0.73
CA SER A 44 -17.80 -3.03 0.11
C SER A 44 -18.06 -4.15 -0.89
N GLU A 45 -17.08 -4.49 -1.72
CA GLU A 45 -17.17 -5.61 -2.69
C GLU A 45 -17.43 -6.97 -2.00
N VAL A 46 -16.90 -7.14 -0.79
CA VAL A 46 -17.11 -8.36 0.01
C VAL A 46 -18.50 -8.35 0.65
N ILE A 47 -18.95 -7.17 1.10
CA ILE A 47 -20.32 -6.98 1.61
C ILE A 47 -21.35 -7.29 0.52
N ASP A 48 -21.14 -6.77 -0.68
CA ASP A 48 -22.01 -7.00 -1.83
C ASP A 48 -22.08 -8.50 -2.19
N SER A 49 -20.93 -9.19 -2.19
CA SER A 49 -20.88 -10.64 -2.38
C SER A 49 -21.70 -11.38 -1.31
N ILE A 50 -21.53 -11.02 -0.03
CA ILE A 50 -22.27 -11.64 1.08
C ILE A 50 -23.78 -11.38 0.96
N LYS A 51 -24.19 -10.15 0.64
CA LYS A 51 -25.60 -9.79 0.45
C LYS A 51 -26.23 -10.56 -0.70
N LEU A 52 -25.53 -10.66 -1.83
CA LEU A 52 -26.01 -11.38 -3.00
C LEU A 52 -26.19 -12.87 -2.68
N ASP A 53 -25.20 -13.49 -2.02
CA ASP A 53 -25.27 -14.90 -1.61
C ASP A 53 -26.45 -15.15 -0.65
N LEU A 54 -26.64 -14.27 0.34
CA LEU A 54 -27.76 -14.38 1.27
C LEU A 54 -29.11 -14.19 0.59
N LYS A 55 -29.24 -13.18 -0.28
CA LYS A 55 -30.49 -12.90 -1.01
C LYS A 55 -30.89 -14.12 -1.85
N ASN A 56 -29.94 -14.72 -2.55
CA ASN A 56 -30.18 -15.92 -3.36
C ASN A 56 -30.58 -17.14 -2.51
N ASN A 57 -30.02 -17.31 -1.32
CA ASN A 57 -30.35 -18.42 -0.43
C ASN A 57 -31.67 -18.22 0.35
N LEU A 58 -32.09 -16.97 0.57
CA LEU A 58 -33.33 -16.63 1.28
C LEU A 58 -34.55 -16.63 0.35
N ILE A 59 -34.40 -16.20 -0.90
CA ILE A 59 -35.50 -16.18 -1.87
C ILE A 59 -35.93 -17.62 -2.22
N GLY A 60 -37.19 -17.96 -1.94
CA GLY A 60 -37.78 -19.27 -2.24
C GLY A 60 -37.68 -20.32 -1.13
N SER A 61 -36.97 -20.02 -0.03
CA SER A 61 -36.84 -20.92 1.12
C SER A 61 -38.09 -20.85 2.01
N LYS A 62 -38.81 -21.97 2.18
CA LYS A 62 -39.92 -22.08 3.14
C LYS A 62 -39.38 -22.31 4.55
N ILE A 63 -39.18 -21.23 5.30
CA ILE A 63 -38.63 -21.29 6.66
C ILE A 63 -39.70 -20.87 7.66
N THR A 64 -39.81 -21.62 8.75
CA THR A 64 -40.63 -21.30 9.92
C THR A 64 -40.02 -20.13 10.70
N LYS A 65 -40.83 -19.19 11.21
CA LYS A 65 -40.36 -18.00 11.96
C LYS A 65 -39.31 -18.33 13.03
N ASN A 66 -39.49 -19.43 13.76
CA ASN A 66 -38.58 -19.84 14.83
C ASN A 66 -37.19 -20.33 14.33
N ASP A 67 -37.04 -20.62 13.04
CA ASP A 67 -35.80 -21.17 12.46
C ASP A 67 -35.08 -20.18 11.54
N ILE A 68 -35.66 -19.00 11.25
CA ILE A 68 -35.07 -18.03 10.32
C ILE A 68 -33.73 -17.49 10.86
N GLU A 69 -33.66 -17.13 12.15
CA GLU A 69 -32.40 -16.64 12.75
C GLU A 69 -31.28 -17.68 12.59
N LYS A 70 -31.59 -18.95 12.89
CA LYS A 70 -30.65 -20.06 12.75
C LYS A 70 -30.28 -20.30 11.29
N PHE A 71 -31.25 -20.22 10.37
CA PHE A 71 -31.02 -20.36 8.94
C PHE A 71 -30.08 -19.29 8.40
N VAL A 72 -30.33 -18.02 8.71
CA VAL A 72 -29.51 -16.88 8.27
C VAL A 72 -28.10 -17.01 8.82
N LYS A 73 -27.98 -17.28 10.12
CA LYS A 73 -26.68 -17.50 10.78
C LYS A 73 -25.90 -18.62 10.11
N ASN A 74 -26.55 -19.76 9.82
CA ASN A 74 -25.90 -20.89 9.15
C ASN A 74 -25.47 -20.54 7.72
N ASN A 75 -26.28 -19.81 6.96
CA ASN A 75 -25.93 -19.37 5.61
C ASN A 75 -24.74 -18.41 5.63
N LEU A 76 -24.73 -17.43 6.53
CA LEU A 76 -23.60 -16.51 6.73
C LEU A 76 -22.31 -17.25 7.05
N ILE A 77 -22.35 -18.18 8.01
CA ILE A 77 -21.21 -19.02 8.38
C ILE A 77 -20.73 -19.84 7.18
N SER A 78 -21.66 -20.44 6.43
CA SER A 78 -21.34 -21.22 5.23
C SER A 78 -20.67 -20.36 4.16
N SER A 79 -21.24 -19.19 3.85
CA SER A 79 -20.68 -18.25 2.87
C SER A 79 -19.26 -17.84 3.28
N ILE A 80 -19.06 -17.40 4.52
CA ILE A 80 -17.74 -16.97 5.00
C ILE A 80 -16.76 -18.13 5.05
N SER A 81 -17.17 -19.31 5.52
CA SER A 81 -16.31 -20.51 5.50
C SER A 81 -15.87 -20.83 4.08
N SER A 82 -16.79 -20.79 3.12
CA SER A 82 -16.48 -21.07 1.72
C SER A 82 -15.45 -20.10 1.12
N LEU A 83 -15.44 -18.84 1.58
CA LEU A 83 -14.42 -17.87 1.17
C LEU A 83 -13.03 -18.25 1.67
N PHE A 84 -12.91 -18.68 2.93
CA PHE A 84 -11.65 -19.18 3.48
C PHE A 84 -11.22 -20.49 2.82
N ASP A 85 -12.16 -21.39 2.54
CA ASP A 85 -11.90 -22.66 1.84
C ASP A 85 -11.39 -22.44 0.41
N ALA A 86 -11.96 -21.47 -0.31
CA ALA A 86 -11.55 -21.14 -1.67
C ALA A 86 -10.11 -20.61 -1.75
N ALA A 87 -9.63 -19.92 -0.71
CA ALA A 87 -8.23 -19.49 -0.63
C ALA A 87 -7.25 -20.63 -0.37
N GLY A 88 -7.76 -21.80 0.05
CA GLY A 88 -6.97 -23.00 0.30
C GLY A 88 -6.21 -22.98 1.62
N THR A 89 -5.59 -24.12 1.91
CA THR A 89 -4.75 -24.32 3.09
C THR A 89 -3.29 -24.43 2.67
N ILE A 90 -2.40 -23.86 3.47
CA ILE A 90 -0.96 -23.90 3.23
C ILE A 90 -0.27 -24.33 4.52
N ASP A 91 0.40 -25.48 4.47
CA ASP A 91 1.37 -25.86 5.49
C ASP A 91 2.77 -25.34 5.09
N LEU A 92 3.25 -24.34 5.82
CA LEU A 92 4.57 -23.75 5.56
C LEU A 92 5.70 -24.76 5.84
N PHE A 93 5.56 -25.61 6.86
CA PHE A 93 6.57 -26.60 7.23
C PHE A 93 6.66 -27.71 6.20
N GLU A 94 5.53 -28.16 5.67
CA GLU A 94 5.49 -29.12 4.56
C GLU A 94 6.26 -28.58 3.35
N LYS A 95 5.96 -27.36 2.92
CA LYS A 95 6.66 -26.71 1.79
C LYS A 95 8.17 -26.58 2.00
N ILE A 96 8.59 -26.19 3.21
CA ILE A 96 10.02 -26.13 3.57
C ILE A 96 10.65 -27.53 3.47
N ASN A 97 9.99 -28.56 4.00
CA ASN A 97 10.49 -29.94 3.95
C ASN A 97 10.57 -30.50 2.53
N GLU A 98 9.60 -30.20 1.68
CA GLU A 98 9.63 -30.57 0.25
C GLU A 98 10.85 -29.96 -0.45
N LYS A 99 11.09 -28.67 -0.25
CA LYS A 99 12.24 -27.98 -0.82
C LYS A 99 13.56 -28.52 -0.27
N LYS A 100 13.63 -28.76 1.04
CA LYS A 100 14.80 -29.35 1.71
C LYS A 100 15.20 -30.71 1.12
N LYS A 101 14.24 -31.54 0.68
CA LYS A 101 14.53 -32.82 0.00
C LYS A 101 15.31 -32.64 -1.31
N THR A 102 15.21 -31.48 -1.95
CA THR A 102 15.97 -31.15 -3.17
C THR A 102 17.40 -30.67 -2.88
N GLY A 103 17.76 -30.47 -1.60
CA GLY A 103 19.06 -29.93 -1.19
C GLY A 103 19.19 -28.41 -1.36
N GLU A 104 18.09 -27.73 -1.67
CA GLU A 104 18.02 -26.28 -1.87
C GLU A 104 17.36 -25.58 -0.67
N PRO A 105 17.78 -24.36 -0.30
CA PRO A 105 17.12 -23.60 0.74
C PRO A 105 15.74 -23.11 0.30
N PHE A 106 14.78 -23.06 1.23
CA PHE A 106 13.46 -22.47 1.02
C PHE A 106 13.50 -20.96 1.22
N LEU A 107 13.07 -20.22 0.20
CA LEU A 107 13.20 -18.76 0.15
C LEU A 107 11.88 -18.07 0.48
N ILE A 108 11.85 -17.28 1.57
CA ILE A 108 10.67 -16.56 2.04
C ILE A 108 10.89 -15.05 1.94
N LEU A 109 10.06 -14.38 1.15
CA LEU A 109 10.07 -12.93 0.96
C LEU A 109 8.94 -12.27 1.76
N PHE A 110 9.26 -11.23 2.52
CA PHE A 110 8.28 -10.46 3.29
C PHE A 110 8.05 -9.10 2.63
N VAL A 111 6.81 -8.84 2.22
CA VAL A 111 6.39 -7.60 1.56
C VAL A 111 5.25 -6.91 2.32
N GLY A 112 5.03 -5.63 2.05
CA GLY A 112 4.05 -4.80 2.75
C GLY A 112 4.61 -3.42 3.06
N ILE A 113 3.77 -2.51 3.56
CA ILE A 113 4.18 -1.11 3.74
C ILE A 113 4.89 -0.86 5.09
N ASN A 114 5.34 0.37 5.30
CA ASN A 114 6.04 0.80 6.51
C ASN A 114 5.08 0.75 7.70
N GLY A 115 5.58 0.31 8.84
CA GLY A 115 4.77 0.27 10.07
C GLY A 115 3.80 -0.90 10.20
N THR A 116 3.69 -1.78 9.20
CA THR A 116 2.86 -3.00 9.28
C THR A 116 3.50 -4.14 10.06
N GLY A 117 4.75 -3.98 10.52
CA GLY A 117 5.44 -4.99 11.32
C GLY A 117 6.15 -6.08 10.52
N LYS A 118 6.60 -5.83 9.28
CA LYS A 118 7.39 -6.77 8.46
C LYS A 118 8.61 -7.36 9.18
N THR A 119 9.55 -6.50 9.59
CA THR A 119 10.79 -6.91 10.27
C THR A 119 10.51 -7.73 11.52
N THR A 120 9.53 -7.31 12.33
CA THR A 120 9.09 -8.05 13.53
C THR A 120 8.43 -9.39 13.18
N SER A 121 7.60 -9.43 12.14
CA SER A 121 6.93 -10.66 11.67
C SER A 121 7.94 -11.66 11.11
N LEU A 122 8.96 -11.18 10.39
CA LEU A 122 10.08 -12.00 9.95
C LEU A 122 10.82 -12.59 11.16
N ALA A 123 11.12 -11.78 12.18
CA ALA A 123 11.78 -12.29 13.39
C ALA A 123 10.94 -13.33 14.14
N LYS A 124 9.61 -13.14 14.20
CA LYS A 124 8.67 -14.12 14.77
C LYS A 124 8.64 -15.43 13.98
N ILE A 125 8.57 -15.35 12.64
CA ILE A 125 8.67 -16.53 11.77
C ILE A 125 10.03 -17.22 11.96
N ALA A 126 11.12 -16.46 12.03
CA ALA A 126 12.45 -17.00 12.26
C ALA A 126 12.54 -17.76 13.59
N TYR A 127 11.98 -17.19 14.66
CA TYR A 127 11.87 -17.85 15.96
C TYR A 127 11.06 -19.15 15.86
N MET A 128 9.87 -19.11 15.25
CA MET A 128 9.01 -20.29 15.06
C MET A 128 9.73 -21.41 14.29
N LEU A 129 10.40 -21.08 13.19
CA LEU A 129 11.17 -22.04 12.40
C LEU A 129 12.39 -22.58 13.18
N GLN A 130 13.05 -21.74 13.98
CA GLN A 130 14.15 -22.18 14.84
C GLN A 130 13.68 -23.14 15.94
N GLN A 131 12.50 -22.91 16.54
CA GLN A 131 11.91 -23.85 17.50
C GLN A 131 11.64 -25.22 16.85
N ALA A 132 11.23 -25.22 15.58
CA ALA A 132 11.09 -26.40 14.75
C ALA A 132 12.41 -26.96 14.17
N LYS A 133 13.56 -26.46 14.64
CA LYS A 133 14.93 -26.91 14.32
C LYS A 133 15.37 -26.68 12.87
N TYR A 134 14.78 -25.73 12.15
CA TYR A 134 15.31 -25.28 10.86
C TYR A 134 16.47 -24.30 11.05
N SER A 135 17.49 -24.45 10.21
CA SER A 135 18.62 -23.53 10.07
C SER A 135 18.26 -22.38 9.13
N ILE A 136 18.53 -21.14 9.56
CA ILE A 136 17.97 -19.94 8.93
C ILE A 136 19.07 -18.91 8.71
N VAL A 137 19.07 -18.29 7.53
CA VAL A 137 19.80 -17.05 7.25
C VAL A 137 18.81 -15.94 6.91
N VAL A 138 19.14 -14.71 7.29
CA VAL A 138 18.29 -13.54 7.09
C VAL A 138 18.99 -12.54 6.17
N ALA A 139 18.25 -11.95 5.24
CA ALA A 139 18.71 -10.92 4.32
C ALA A 139 18.06 -9.56 4.63
N ALA A 140 18.88 -8.53 4.88
CA ALA A 140 18.43 -7.15 5.07
C ALA A 140 18.27 -6.43 3.72
N ALA A 141 17.18 -6.70 3.00
CA ALA A 141 16.93 -6.10 1.70
C ALA A 141 16.24 -4.71 1.77
N ASP A 142 15.90 -4.19 2.96
CA ASP A 142 15.62 -2.76 3.17
C ASP A 142 16.94 -1.98 3.28
N THR A 143 17.59 -1.74 2.14
CA THR A 143 18.93 -1.12 2.08
C THR A 143 18.94 0.40 2.25
N PHE A 144 17.75 1.03 2.26
CA PHE A 144 17.57 2.49 2.34
C PHE A 144 17.22 2.98 3.74
N ARG A 145 17.00 2.11 4.71
CA ARG A 145 16.66 2.53 6.08
C ARG A 145 17.67 1.94 7.06
N ALA A 146 18.67 2.73 7.42
CA ALA A 146 19.73 2.31 8.34
C ALA A 146 19.14 1.77 9.66
N GLY A 147 18.11 2.41 10.21
CA GLY A 147 17.41 1.94 11.40
C GLY A 147 16.68 0.61 11.21
N ALA A 148 16.18 0.29 10.02
CA ALA A 148 15.55 -1.02 9.74
C ALA A 148 16.60 -2.14 9.70
N ILE A 149 17.76 -1.88 9.09
CA ILE A 149 18.89 -2.81 9.09
C ILE A 149 19.36 -3.08 10.53
N GLU A 150 19.49 -2.03 11.35
CA GLU A 150 19.94 -2.20 12.74
C GLU A 150 18.88 -2.93 13.59
N GLN A 151 17.60 -2.60 13.42
CA GLN A 151 16.51 -3.36 14.07
C GLN A 151 16.57 -4.85 13.70
N LEU A 152 16.76 -5.17 12.42
CA LEU A 152 16.89 -6.56 11.98
C LEU A 152 18.17 -7.22 12.51
N ARG A 153 19.26 -6.46 12.64
CA ARG A 153 20.51 -6.91 13.27
C ARG A 153 20.31 -7.24 14.74
N GLU A 154 19.57 -6.43 15.48
CA GLU A 154 19.23 -6.75 16.87
C GLU A 154 18.43 -8.05 16.99
N HIS A 155 17.39 -8.23 16.16
CA HIS A 155 16.60 -9.46 16.15
C HIS A 155 17.45 -10.68 15.82
N THR A 156 18.27 -10.62 14.77
CA THR A 156 19.15 -11.71 14.37
C THR A 156 20.20 -12.03 15.42
N ASN A 157 20.80 -11.02 16.08
CA ASN A 157 21.71 -11.24 17.21
C ASN A 157 21.02 -11.92 18.39
N ARG A 158 19.82 -11.47 18.78
CA ARG A 158 19.04 -12.07 19.89
C ARG A 158 18.65 -13.52 19.59
N LEU A 159 18.37 -13.84 18.33
CA LEU A 159 18.01 -15.19 17.88
C LEU A 159 19.24 -16.03 17.49
N ASN A 160 20.46 -15.48 17.58
CA ASN A 160 21.71 -16.10 17.12
C ASN A 160 21.63 -16.61 15.66
N LEU A 161 21.12 -15.76 14.76
CA LEU A 161 20.95 -16.04 13.33
C LEU A 161 21.98 -15.28 12.50
N LYS A 162 22.36 -15.88 11.36
CA LYS A 162 23.22 -15.19 10.41
C LYS A 162 22.42 -14.09 9.69
N LEU A 163 22.89 -12.85 9.80
CA LEU A 163 22.44 -11.74 8.96
C LEU A 163 23.38 -11.55 7.75
N VAL A 164 22.80 -11.39 6.58
CA VAL A 164 23.44 -10.89 5.36
C VAL A 164 22.90 -9.49 5.09
N ALA A 165 23.81 -8.52 5.11
CA ALA A 165 23.55 -7.13 4.85
C ALA A 165 24.74 -6.55 4.08
N GLN A 166 24.48 -5.60 3.18
CA GLN A 166 25.52 -4.83 2.49
C GLN A 166 25.53 -3.39 3.01
N ASN A 167 26.36 -2.55 2.39
CA ASN A 167 26.40 -1.12 2.70
C ASN A 167 25.04 -0.44 2.43
N TYR A 168 24.82 0.69 3.08
CA TYR A 168 23.65 1.52 2.82
C TYR A 168 23.54 1.90 1.34
N ASN A 169 22.31 1.99 0.81
CA ASN A 169 22.00 2.22 -0.61
C ASN A 169 22.50 1.14 -1.57
N SER A 170 22.90 -0.04 -1.09
CA SER A 170 23.19 -1.18 -1.96
C SER A 170 21.92 -1.71 -2.63
N ASP A 171 22.08 -2.48 -3.70
CA ASP A 171 20.96 -3.11 -4.41
C ASP A 171 20.27 -4.19 -3.54
N PRO A 172 18.98 -4.06 -3.17
CA PRO A 172 18.25 -5.06 -2.39
C PRO A 172 18.33 -6.48 -2.97
N ALA A 173 18.29 -6.59 -4.30
CA ALA A 173 18.34 -7.88 -4.99
C ALA A 173 19.72 -8.55 -4.86
N ALA A 174 20.81 -7.75 -4.76
CA ALA A 174 22.14 -8.28 -4.51
C ALA A 174 22.25 -8.84 -3.08
N VAL A 175 21.72 -8.14 -2.08
CA VAL A 175 21.69 -8.63 -0.69
C VAL A 175 20.93 -9.96 -0.58
N ALA A 176 19.75 -10.04 -1.22
CA ALA A 176 18.97 -11.27 -1.26
C ALA A 176 19.74 -12.41 -1.94
N ARG A 177 20.41 -12.14 -3.07
CA ARG A 177 21.23 -13.13 -3.79
C ARG A 177 22.39 -13.63 -2.94
N ASP A 178 23.09 -12.75 -2.24
CA ASP A 178 24.20 -13.13 -1.36
C ASP A 178 23.73 -14.03 -0.21
N ALA A 179 22.54 -13.77 0.34
CA ALA A 179 21.95 -14.63 1.36
C ALA A 179 21.61 -16.02 0.82
N VAL A 180 21.10 -16.12 -0.40
CA VAL A 180 20.86 -17.41 -1.08
C VAL A 180 22.18 -18.18 -1.30
N LEU A 181 23.23 -17.50 -1.77
CA LEU A 181 24.55 -18.12 -1.96
C LEU A 181 25.16 -18.60 -0.64
N TYR A 182 25.00 -17.81 0.43
CA TYR A 182 25.40 -18.20 1.78
C TYR A 182 24.63 -19.45 2.23
N ALA A 183 23.30 -19.45 2.10
CA ALA A 183 22.46 -20.59 2.48
C ALA A 183 22.84 -21.87 1.75
N LYS A 184 23.05 -21.80 0.42
CA LYS A 184 23.47 -22.95 -0.39
C LYS A 184 24.83 -23.49 0.05
N SER A 185 25.82 -22.61 0.26
CA SER A 185 27.17 -23.04 0.66
C SER A 185 27.24 -23.62 2.08
N HIS A 186 26.35 -23.18 2.96
CA HIS A 186 26.30 -23.65 4.35
C HIS A 186 25.20 -24.71 4.60
N LYS A 187 24.48 -25.14 3.55
CA LYS A 187 23.34 -26.09 3.64
C LYS A 187 22.28 -25.65 4.66
N MET A 188 21.94 -24.36 4.64
CA MET A 188 20.86 -23.81 5.46
C MET A 188 19.50 -24.21 4.89
N ASP A 189 18.50 -24.38 5.76
CA ASP A 189 17.15 -24.81 5.37
C ASP A 189 16.34 -23.65 4.77
N CYS A 190 16.46 -22.44 5.33
CA CYS A 190 15.63 -21.30 4.95
C CYS A 190 16.42 -20.00 4.77
N VAL A 191 15.96 -19.16 3.84
CA VAL A 191 16.37 -17.75 3.71
C VAL A 191 15.15 -16.87 3.94
N LEU A 192 15.23 -15.94 4.89
CA LEU A 192 14.18 -14.94 5.12
C LEU A 192 14.64 -13.58 4.61
N ILE A 193 13.84 -12.93 3.77
CA ILE A 193 14.21 -11.69 3.08
C ILE A 193 13.28 -10.57 3.54
N ASP A 194 13.83 -9.58 4.26
CA ASP A 194 13.10 -8.38 4.71
C ASP A 194 13.20 -7.28 3.63
N THR A 195 12.07 -6.83 3.07
CA THR A 195 12.09 -5.75 2.06
C THR A 195 11.72 -4.40 2.66
N ALA A 196 11.99 -3.32 1.91
CA ALA A 196 11.46 -1.99 2.19
C ALA A 196 9.91 -1.97 2.20
N GLY A 197 9.32 -0.89 2.73
CA GLY A 197 7.85 -0.72 2.82
C GLY A 197 7.27 0.64 2.41
N ARG A 198 7.91 1.42 1.54
CA ARG A 198 7.39 2.76 1.20
C ARG A 198 6.11 2.70 0.34
N MET A 199 4.94 3.08 0.88
CA MET A 199 3.67 3.13 0.14
C MET A 199 3.55 4.36 -0.77
N GLN A 200 4.06 5.53 -0.34
CA GLN A 200 3.89 6.83 -1.02
C GLN A 200 4.58 6.91 -2.40
N THR A 201 5.36 5.89 -2.78
CA THR A 201 5.90 5.71 -4.13
C THR A 201 5.76 4.24 -4.54
N SER A 202 4.52 3.76 -4.61
CA SER A 202 4.23 2.33 -4.82
C SER A 202 4.97 1.75 -6.02
N LYS A 203 5.11 2.50 -7.12
CA LYS A 203 5.86 2.06 -8.31
C LYS A 203 7.32 1.69 -8.02
N ASN A 204 8.08 2.54 -7.32
CA ASN A 204 9.50 2.27 -7.04
C ASN A 204 9.66 1.08 -6.07
N LEU A 205 8.78 0.97 -5.07
CA LEU A 205 8.80 -0.17 -4.16
C LEU A 205 8.47 -1.48 -4.91
N MET A 206 7.42 -1.47 -5.73
CA MET A 206 7.02 -2.65 -6.51
C MET A 206 8.09 -3.06 -7.52
N GLU A 207 8.77 -2.11 -8.17
CA GLU A 207 9.90 -2.39 -9.05
C GLU A 207 11.06 -3.06 -8.30
N GLN A 208 11.37 -2.60 -7.09
CA GLN A 208 12.39 -3.24 -6.24
C GLN A 208 12.00 -4.66 -5.84
N ILE A 209 10.75 -4.88 -5.42
CA ILE A 209 10.25 -6.20 -5.06
C ILE A 209 10.21 -7.13 -6.28
N ALA A 210 9.79 -6.63 -7.44
CA ALA A 210 9.80 -7.37 -8.70
C ALA A 210 11.23 -7.75 -9.10
N LYS A 211 12.20 -6.85 -8.90
CA LYS A 211 13.62 -7.13 -9.14
C LYS A 211 14.14 -8.23 -8.20
N ILE A 212 13.85 -8.16 -6.90
CA ILE A 212 14.20 -9.24 -5.95
C ILE A 212 13.57 -10.55 -6.41
N THR A 213 12.27 -10.55 -6.72
CA THR A 213 11.53 -11.74 -7.17
C THR A 213 12.17 -12.36 -8.42
N LYS A 214 12.58 -11.54 -9.40
CA LYS A 214 13.26 -12.00 -10.61
C LYS A 214 14.66 -12.57 -10.34
N VAL A 215 15.41 -11.96 -9.41
CA VAL A 215 16.81 -12.33 -9.15
C VAL A 215 16.93 -13.59 -8.29
N VAL A 216 16.08 -13.76 -7.27
CA VAL A 216 16.19 -14.90 -6.34
C VAL A 216 15.08 -15.92 -6.47
N ASN A 217 13.99 -15.61 -7.18
CA ASN A 217 12.82 -16.47 -7.35
C ASN A 217 12.32 -17.09 -6.03
N PRO A 218 11.77 -16.28 -5.09
CA PRO A 218 11.31 -16.76 -3.79
C PRO A 218 10.27 -17.88 -3.92
N ASP A 219 10.40 -18.93 -3.10
CA ASP A 219 9.45 -20.04 -3.04
C ASP A 219 8.14 -19.63 -2.35
N PHE A 220 8.22 -18.65 -1.44
CA PHE A 220 7.09 -18.17 -0.68
C PHE A 220 7.16 -16.66 -0.45
N LYS A 221 6.01 -16.01 -0.54
CA LYS A 221 5.86 -14.56 -0.36
C LYS A 221 4.77 -14.29 0.66
N PHE A 222 5.13 -13.61 1.75
CA PHE A 222 4.18 -13.09 2.73
C PHE A 222 3.87 -11.63 2.46
N PHE A 223 2.58 -11.29 2.38
CA PHE A 223 2.13 -9.93 2.62
C PHE A 223 1.95 -9.71 4.13
N VAL A 224 2.53 -8.65 4.68
CA VAL A 224 2.38 -8.28 6.08
C VAL A 224 1.56 -7.00 6.18
N GLY A 225 0.35 -7.12 6.69
CA GLY A 225 -0.63 -6.05 6.82
C GLY A 225 -0.94 -5.70 8.28
N ASP A 226 -1.35 -4.46 8.52
CA ASP A 226 -1.80 -3.99 9.83
C ASP A 226 -3.32 -4.16 9.95
N SER A 227 -3.81 -4.99 10.87
CA SER A 227 -5.26 -5.17 11.03
C SER A 227 -5.97 -3.90 11.51
N LEU A 228 -5.29 -3.00 12.23
CA LEU A 228 -5.89 -1.75 12.71
C LEU A 228 -6.17 -0.74 11.59
N ALA A 229 -5.45 -0.84 10.47
CA ALA A 229 -5.65 0.05 9.34
C ALA A 229 -6.88 -0.32 8.49
N GLY A 230 -7.56 -1.44 8.78
CA GLY A 230 -8.85 -1.78 8.18
C GLY A 230 -8.79 -1.84 6.66
N ASN A 231 -9.65 -1.06 6.00
CA ASN A 231 -9.74 -0.98 4.54
C ASN A 231 -8.45 -0.50 3.86
N ASP A 232 -7.59 0.28 4.52
CA ASP A 232 -6.30 0.68 3.94
C ASP A 232 -5.40 -0.53 3.72
N THR A 233 -5.37 -1.47 4.68
CA THR A 233 -4.62 -2.73 4.52
C THR A 233 -5.23 -3.60 3.43
N VAL A 234 -6.55 -3.57 3.25
CA VAL A 234 -7.22 -4.29 2.17
C VAL A 234 -6.79 -3.75 0.80
N ASN A 235 -6.76 -2.43 0.64
CA ASN A 235 -6.32 -1.78 -0.60
C ASN A 235 -4.83 -2.07 -0.88
N GLN A 236 -3.99 -2.04 0.16
CA GLN A 236 -2.58 -2.43 0.04
C GLN A 236 -2.45 -3.89 -0.39
N ALA A 237 -3.18 -4.81 0.23
CA ALA A 237 -3.14 -6.23 -0.13
C ALA A 237 -3.51 -6.44 -1.61
N ARG A 238 -4.52 -5.71 -2.11
CA ARG A 238 -4.89 -5.71 -3.53
C ARG A 238 -3.73 -5.29 -4.42
N GLU A 239 -3.15 -4.13 -4.17
CA GLU A 239 -2.04 -3.58 -4.96
C GLU A 239 -0.81 -4.50 -4.94
N PHE A 240 -0.39 -4.98 -3.77
CA PHE A 240 0.71 -5.92 -3.65
C PHE A 240 0.41 -7.25 -4.36
N PHE A 241 -0.84 -7.72 -4.32
CA PHE A 241 -1.21 -8.95 -4.98
C PHE A 241 -1.19 -8.82 -6.50
N GLU A 242 -1.64 -7.67 -7.04
CA GLU A 242 -1.58 -7.36 -8.47
C GLU A 242 -0.14 -7.40 -9.01
N HIS A 243 0.81 -6.80 -8.27
CA HIS A 243 2.19 -6.67 -8.72
C HIS A 243 3.11 -7.86 -8.35
N VAL A 244 2.94 -8.44 -7.17
CA VAL A 244 3.90 -9.38 -6.58
C VAL A 244 3.35 -10.80 -6.47
N LYS A 245 2.02 -10.97 -6.51
CA LYS A 245 1.33 -12.28 -6.39
C LYS A 245 1.83 -13.08 -5.19
N PHE A 246 1.65 -12.55 -3.99
CA PHE A 246 2.08 -13.22 -2.76
C PHE A 246 1.25 -14.48 -2.47
N ASN A 247 1.73 -15.35 -1.59
CA ASN A 247 1.13 -16.66 -1.34
C ASN A 247 0.20 -16.69 -0.12
N ALA A 248 0.50 -15.86 0.88
CA ALA A 248 -0.31 -15.77 2.09
C ALA A 248 -0.10 -14.42 2.78
N SER A 249 -1.00 -14.12 3.71
CA SER A 249 -0.95 -12.90 4.53
C SER A 249 -0.61 -13.19 6.00
N ILE A 250 0.09 -12.24 6.63
CA ILE A 250 0.26 -12.11 8.08
C ILE A 250 -0.42 -10.80 8.49
N LEU A 251 -1.36 -10.87 9.43
CA LEU A 251 -2.03 -9.69 9.98
C LEU A 251 -1.47 -9.38 11.36
N THR A 252 -0.87 -8.21 11.52
CA THR A 252 -0.28 -7.76 12.78
C THR A 252 -1.23 -6.84 13.54
N LYS A 253 -0.98 -6.66 14.85
CA LYS A 253 -1.79 -5.85 15.76
C LYS A 253 -3.23 -6.36 15.90
N SER A 254 -3.43 -7.65 15.66
CA SER A 254 -4.73 -8.33 15.71
C SER A 254 -5.29 -8.43 17.13
N ASP A 255 -4.44 -8.29 18.15
CA ASP A 255 -4.83 -8.17 19.55
C ASP A 255 -5.62 -6.88 19.84
N ALA A 256 -5.32 -5.80 19.12
CA ALA A 256 -5.95 -4.50 19.30
C ALA A 256 -7.08 -4.21 18.30
N ASP A 257 -7.20 -5.00 17.24
CA ASP A 257 -8.29 -4.84 16.27
C ASP A 257 -9.57 -5.49 16.80
N ALA A 258 -10.61 -4.71 17.08
CA ALA A 258 -11.92 -5.21 17.52
C ALA A 258 -12.90 -5.51 16.37
N ARG A 259 -12.53 -5.17 15.13
CA ARG A 259 -13.40 -5.20 13.94
C ARG A 259 -13.23 -6.47 13.13
N GLY A 260 -11.99 -6.83 12.79
CA GLY A 260 -11.65 -8.12 12.17
C GLY A 260 -12.10 -8.32 10.71
N GLY A 261 -12.74 -7.34 10.08
CA GLY A 261 -13.18 -7.40 8.67
C GLY A 261 -12.03 -7.39 7.66
N ALA A 262 -10.83 -6.93 8.06
CA ALA A 262 -9.65 -6.91 7.19
C ALA A 262 -9.24 -8.33 6.74
N ALA A 263 -9.28 -9.32 7.64
CA ALA A 263 -8.91 -10.70 7.32
C ALA A 263 -9.83 -11.30 6.25
N LEU A 264 -11.14 -11.16 6.44
CA LEU A 264 -12.16 -11.61 5.49
C LEU A 264 -11.98 -10.92 4.12
N SER A 265 -11.74 -9.62 4.14
CA SER A 265 -11.62 -8.82 2.93
C SER A 265 -10.38 -9.16 2.11
N ILE A 266 -9.23 -9.34 2.76
CA ILE A 266 -7.98 -9.73 2.11
C ILE A 266 -8.11 -11.11 1.47
N VAL A 267 -8.69 -12.08 2.18
CA VAL A 267 -8.90 -13.43 1.64
C VAL A 267 -9.78 -13.38 0.39
N LYS A 268 -10.90 -12.65 0.43
CA LYS A 268 -11.79 -12.53 -0.73
C LYS A 268 -11.12 -11.87 -1.93
N ILE A 269 -10.41 -10.76 -1.72
CA ILE A 269 -9.84 -9.95 -2.81
C ILE A 269 -8.60 -10.60 -3.43
N THR A 270 -7.77 -11.26 -2.61
CA THR A 270 -6.50 -11.84 -3.07
C THR A 270 -6.63 -13.33 -3.41
N SER A 271 -7.68 -14.01 -2.93
CA SER A 271 -7.80 -15.47 -2.99
C SER A 271 -6.59 -16.19 -2.38
N THR A 272 -5.95 -15.56 -1.39
CA THR A 272 -4.83 -16.15 -0.63
C THR A 272 -5.17 -16.23 0.85
N PRO A 273 -4.69 -17.27 1.56
CA PRO A 273 -5.04 -17.44 2.96
C PRO A 273 -4.29 -16.44 3.85
N VAL A 274 -4.94 -16.03 4.95
CA VAL A 274 -4.23 -15.49 6.11
C VAL A 274 -3.67 -16.69 6.87
N LEU A 275 -2.35 -16.75 7.06
CA LEU A 275 -1.70 -17.87 7.76
C LEU A 275 -1.38 -17.56 9.21
N TYR A 276 -1.05 -16.31 9.52
CA TYR A 276 -0.62 -15.93 10.86
C TYR A 276 -1.22 -14.61 11.33
N LEU A 277 -1.44 -14.53 12.63
CA LEU A 277 -1.88 -13.35 13.37
C LEU A 277 -0.78 -12.93 14.35
N GLY A 278 -0.33 -11.69 14.24
CA GLY A 278 0.58 -11.05 15.19
C GLY A 278 -0.18 -10.37 16.31
N VAL A 279 -0.19 -10.98 17.49
CA VAL A 279 -1.05 -10.62 18.65
C VAL A 279 -0.29 -9.96 19.81
N GLY A 280 0.86 -9.35 19.52
CA GLY A 280 1.74 -8.79 20.55
C GLY A 280 3.14 -8.47 20.02
N GLN A 281 4.08 -8.16 20.90
CA GLN A 281 5.45 -7.76 20.53
C GLN A 281 6.48 -8.87 20.68
N GLU A 282 6.22 -9.88 21.51
CA GLU A 282 7.18 -10.96 21.78
C GLU A 282 7.25 -11.95 20.62
N TYR A 283 8.35 -12.69 20.51
CA TYR A 283 8.55 -13.66 19.42
C TYR A 283 7.48 -14.76 19.38
N GLN A 284 6.90 -15.09 20.53
CA GLN A 284 5.86 -16.10 20.70
C GLN A 284 4.45 -15.57 20.36
N ASP A 285 4.31 -14.26 20.15
CA ASP A 285 3.05 -13.60 19.83
C ASP A 285 2.73 -13.65 18.33
N LEU A 286 3.06 -14.78 17.70
CA LEU A 286 2.62 -15.16 16.37
C LEU A 286 1.75 -16.40 16.51
N LYS A 287 0.48 -16.28 16.17
CA LYS A 287 -0.48 -17.37 16.21
C LYS A 287 -0.83 -17.81 14.79
N SER A 288 -1.03 -19.10 14.59
CA SER A 288 -1.62 -19.57 13.32
C SER A 288 -3.04 -19.04 13.23
N PHE A 289 -3.43 -18.60 12.04
CA PHE A 289 -4.83 -18.28 11.76
C PHE A 289 -5.61 -19.57 11.61
N ASP A 290 -6.76 -19.63 12.28
CA ASP A 290 -7.66 -20.76 12.26
C ASP A 290 -9.06 -20.23 11.93
N LYS A 291 -9.61 -20.68 10.81
CA LYS A 291 -10.91 -20.17 10.31
C LYS A 291 -12.04 -20.61 11.22
N GLU A 292 -11.95 -21.78 11.86
CA GLU A 292 -12.95 -22.28 12.80
C GLU A 292 -12.96 -21.43 14.07
N ILE A 293 -11.80 -21.08 14.61
CA ILE A 293 -11.67 -20.14 15.73
C ILE A 293 -12.19 -18.76 15.34
N PHE A 294 -11.87 -18.28 14.13
CA PHE A 294 -12.41 -17.02 13.61
C PHE A 294 -13.95 -17.06 13.58
N LEU A 295 -14.53 -18.08 12.95
CA LEU A 295 -15.99 -18.26 12.84
C LEU A 295 -16.65 -18.41 14.21
N GLN A 296 -16.04 -19.16 15.14
CA GLN A 296 -16.53 -19.28 16.52
C GLN A 296 -16.52 -17.94 17.25
N THR A 297 -15.49 -17.13 17.03
CA THR A 297 -15.39 -15.83 17.70
C THR A 297 -16.40 -14.83 17.13
N VAL A 298 -16.62 -14.86 15.81
CA VAL A 298 -17.61 -14.02 15.12
C VAL A 298 -19.05 -14.46 15.43
N PHE A 299 -19.36 -15.76 15.41
CA PHE A 299 -20.74 -16.23 15.47
C PHE A 299 -21.12 -16.92 16.80
N GLY A 300 -20.18 -17.10 17.72
CA GLY A 300 -20.36 -17.89 18.94
C GLY A 300 -20.23 -19.40 18.69
N SER A 301 -20.76 -20.23 19.60
CA SER A 301 -20.63 -21.69 19.50
C SER A 301 -21.12 -22.24 18.16
N LEU A 302 -20.26 -23.00 17.47
CA LEU A 302 -20.58 -23.73 16.25
C LEU A 302 -21.20 -25.11 16.54
N SER A 303 -21.37 -25.50 17.81
CA SER A 303 -21.84 -26.83 18.22
C SER A 303 -23.25 -27.19 17.75
N GLU A 304 -24.03 -26.22 17.26
CA GLU A 304 -25.36 -26.43 16.69
C GLU A 304 -25.39 -26.57 15.17
N ILE A 305 -24.24 -26.54 14.50
CA ILE A 305 -24.12 -26.43 13.05
C ILE A 305 -23.49 -27.71 12.50
N ASN A 306 -24.28 -28.50 11.76
CA ASN A 306 -23.78 -29.66 11.03
C ASN A 306 -23.07 -29.21 9.74
N ILE A 307 -21.77 -28.91 9.84
CA ILE A 307 -20.92 -28.49 8.72
C ILE A 307 -20.77 -29.62 7.67
N SER A 308 -20.93 -30.89 8.07
CA SER A 308 -20.76 -32.07 7.22
C SER A 308 -21.84 -32.30 6.15
N LYS A 309 -22.95 -31.54 6.16
CA LYS A 309 -24.00 -31.62 5.13
C LYS A 309 -23.89 -30.54 4.04
N ILE A 310 -22.88 -29.68 4.10
CA ILE A 310 -22.77 -28.47 3.27
C ILE A 310 -21.99 -28.73 1.96
N THR A 311 -21.30 -29.87 1.84
CA THR A 311 -20.48 -30.22 0.66
C THR A 311 -21.27 -30.69 -0.58
N ASP A 312 -22.59 -30.87 -0.47
CA ASP A 312 -23.44 -31.34 -1.58
C ASP A 312 -24.06 -30.16 -2.36
N ILE A 313 -23.21 -29.29 -2.92
CA ILE A 313 -23.64 -28.38 -3.98
C ILE A 313 -23.21 -29.01 -5.32
N PRO A 314 -24.11 -29.22 -6.30
CA PRO A 314 -23.76 -29.82 -7.56
C PRO A 314 -22.76 -28.92 -8.30
N LYS A 315 -21.62 -29.50 -8.65
CA LYS A 315 -20.56 -28.87 -9.44
C LYS A 315 -21.16 -28.45 -10.79
N LEU A 316 -21.45 -27.16 -10.98
CA LEU A 316 -21.82 -26.63 -12.28
C LEU A 316 -20.62 -26.75 -13.22
N THR A 317 -20.67 -27.75 -14.10
CA THR A 317 -19.82 -27.83 -15.29
C THR A 317 -20.12 -26.61 -16.17
N PRO A 318 -19.12 -25.81 -16.57
CA PRO A 318 -19.36 -24.74 -17.53
C PRO A 318 -19.66 -25.37 -18.90
N GLU A 319 -20.86 -25.14 -19.41
CA GLU A 319 -21.18 -25.36 -20.83
C GLU A 319 -20.35 -24.38 -21.68
N LEU A 320 -19.69 -24.92 -22.70
CA LEU A 320 -18.90 -24.17 -23.67
C LEU A 320 -19.82 -23.31 -24.55
N THR A 321 -19.86 -22.01 -24.30
CA THR A 321 -20.40 -21.05 -25.26
C THR A 321 -19.36 -20.84 -26.38
N PRO A 322 -19.71 -20.94 -27.67
CA PRO A 322 -18.75 -20.78 -28.77
C PRO A 322 -18.27 -19.32 -28.87
N GLU A 323 -16.95 -19.15 -28.85
CA GLU A 323 -16.26 -17.89 -29.13
C GLU A 323 -16.57 -17.40 -30.55
N LEU A 324 -17.07 -16.17 -30.67
CA LEU A 324 -17.16 -15.47 -31.95
C LEU A 324 -15.81 -14.79 -32.22
N THR A 325 -15.05 -15.36 -33.15
CA THR A 325 -13.87 -14.73 -33.78
C THR A 325 -14.27 -13.46 -34.54
N PRO A 326 -13.61 -12.30 -34.32
CA PRO A 326 -13.74 -11.16 -35.22
C PRO A 326 -12.88 -11.35 -36.48
N GLU A 327 -13.51 -11.25 -37.66
CA GLU A 327 -12.84 -11.19 -38.96
C GLU A 327 -12.00 -9.91 -39.07
N LEU A 328 -10.75 -10.06 -39.54
CA LEU A 328 -9.85 -8.97 -39.89
C LEU A 328 -10.11 -8.54 -41.35
N THR A 329 -10.61 -7.33 -41.56
CA THR A 329 -10.59 -6.66 -42.86
C THR A 329 -9.29 -5.85 -43.00
N PRO A 330 -8.51 -6.00 -44.09
CA PRO A 330 -7.31 -5.20 -44.30
C PRO A 330 -7.65 -3.89 -45.04
N GLU A 331 -7.27 -2.75 -44.47
CA GLU A 331 -7.28 -1.46 -45.17
C GLU A 331 -5.88 -1.17 -45.73
N LEU A 332 -5.81 -1.02 -47.06
CA LEU A 332 -4.62 -0.66 -47.82
C LEU A 332 -4.51 0.87 -47.92
N THR A 333 -3.33 1.43 -47.67
CA THR A 333 -2.97 2.75 -48.24
C THR A 333 -1.46 2.79 -48.52
N PRO A 334 -1.02 3.32 -49.68
CA PRO A 334 0.31 3.08 -50.22
C PRO A 334 1.37 4.12 -49.83
N GLU A 335 2.61 3.66 -49.69
CA GLU A 335 3.83 4.48 -49.66
C GLU A 335 4.22 4.97 -51.06
N LEU A 336 4.66 6.23 -51.16
CA LEU A 336 5.58 6.72 -52.19
C LEU A 336 6.57 7.73 -51.59
N THR A 337 7.86 7.45 -51.73
CA THR A 337 9.04 8.36 -51.67
C THR A 337 9.50 8.65 -53.12
N PRO A 338 10.55 9.45 -53.46
CA PRO A 338 11.43 10.40 -52.72
C PRO A 338 11.77 11.71 -53.51
N GLU A 339 12.70 12.54 -52.97
CA GLU A 339 13.81 13.33 -53.61
C GLU A 339 13.97 14.79 -53.08
N LEU A 340 15.08 15.12 -52.37
CA LEU A 340 16.37 15.76 -52.77
C LEU A 340 16.48 17.28 -52.47
N THR A 341 17.34 17.61 -51.48
CA THR A 341 18.35 18.73 -51.26
C THR A 341 18.16 20.15 -51.87
N PRO A 342 18.77 21.26 -51.34
CA PRO A 342 20.00 21.36 -50.52
C PRO A 342 20.03 22.37 -49.34
N GLU A 343 21.15 22.37 -48.60
CA GLU A 343 21.59 23.31 -47.55
C GLU A 343 21.53 24.79 -47.94
N LEU A 344 21.18 25.67 -46.98
CA LEU A 344 21.82 26.97 -46.76
C LEU A 344 21.64 27.43 -45.30
N THR A 345 22.71 27.49 -44.54
CA THR A 345 22.82 28.28 -43.30
C THR A 345 22.78 29.78 -43.62
N PRO A 346 22.07 30.57 -42.80
CA PRO A 346 22.67 31.80 -42.29
C PRO A 346 22.50 31.96 -40.77
N LYS A 347 23.62 32.25 -40.12
CA LYS A 347 23.70 32.88 -38.79
C LYS A 347 22.92 34.19 -38.80
N LEU A 348 21.86 34.30 -38.01
CA LEU A 348 21.37 35.58 -37.49
C LEU A 348 20.74 35.36 -36.11
N THR A 349 21.38 35.95 -35.11
CA THR A 349 20.83 36.20 -33.77
C THR A 349 19.77 37.29 -33.89
N PRO A 350 18.59 37.11 -33.28
CA PRO A 350 17.82 38.25 -32.79
C PRO A 350 17.79 38.20 -31.26
N GLU A 351 18.44 39.17 -30.64
CA GLU A 351 18.00 39.71 -29.36
C GLU A 351 16.55 40.15 -29.50
N LEU A 352 15.66 39.51 -28.76
CA LEU A 352 14.38 40.08 -28.39
C LEU A 352 14.20 39.85 -26.89
N THR A 353 14.51 40.90 -26.14
CA THR A 353 13.94 41.18 -24.82
C THR A 353 12.41 41.10 -24.89
N PRO A 354 11.75 40.26 -24.07
CA PRO A 354 10.39 40.53 -23.64
C PRO A 354 10.46 41.51 -22.47
N GLU A 355 9.87 42.67 -22.71
CA GLU A 355 9.58 43.72 -21.75
C GLU A 355 8.90 43.16 -20.49
N LEU A 356 9.30 43.67 -19.32
CA LEU A 356 8.53 43.55 -18.08
C LEU A 356 7.18 44.24 -18.28
N ASN A 357 6.17 43.49 -18.67
CA ASN A 357 4.77 43.82 -18.47
C ASN A 357 4.02 42.51 -18.27
N GLY A 358 3.92 42.08 -17.01
CA GLY A 358 3.19 40.87 -16.65
C GLY A 358 2.88 40.89 -15.17
N SER A 359 1.59 40.91 -14.86
CA SER A 359 0.94 40.52 -13.61
C SER A 359 1.90 40.04 -12.52
N PHE A 360 1.89 40.69 -11.35
CA PHE A 360 2.50 40.14 -10.14
C PHE A 360 1.85 38.78 -9.86
N SER A 361 2.43 37.71 -10.37
CA SER A 361 2.09 36.36 -9.94
C SER A 361 2.52 36.27 -8.48
N SER A 362 1.54 36.02 -7.61
CA SER A 362 1.74 35.81 -6.19
C SER A 362 2.57 34.56 -5.88
N ASP A 363 2.83 33.72 -6.88
CA ASP A 363 3.56 32.47 -6.71
C ASP A 363 5.09 32.67 -6.91
N PRO A 364 5.90 32.49 -5.85
CA PRO A 364 7.36 32.63 -5.90
C PRO A 364 8.04 31.67 -6.89
N PHE A 365 7.39 30.58 -7.29
CA PHE A 365 7.91 29.56 -8.20
C PHE A 365 7.41 29.69 -9.64
N THR A 366 6.68 30.78 -9.97
CA THR A 366 6.25 31.05 -11.34
C THR A 366 7.42 30.95 -12.33
N GLY A 367 7.23 30.15 -13.38
CA GLY A 367 8.23 29.92 -14.43
C GLY A 367 9.37 28.96 -14.06
N ILE A 368 9.28 28.28 -12.90
CA ILE A 368 10.17 27.20 -12.49
C ILE A 368 9.38 25.89 -12.58
N THR A 369 9.97 24.84 -13.17
CA THR A 369 9.30 23.53 -13.23
C THR A 369 9.38 22.81 -11.89
N ASP A 370 8.37 22.01 -11.54
CA ASP A 370 8.38 21.20 -10.31
C ASP A 370 9.62 20.29 -10.22
N ASN A 371 10.08 19.79 -11.37
CA ASN A 371 11.29 18.99 -11.47
C ASN A 371 12.55 19.81 -11.13
N ASP A 372 12.64 21.08 -11.54
CA ASP A 372 13.78 21.93 -11.17
C ASP A 372 13.77 22.30 -9.68
N ILE A 373 12.59 22.49 -9.09
CA ILE A 373 12.44 22.72 -7.64
C ILE A 373 12.90 21.48 -6.87
N PHE A 374 12.39 20.30 -7.26
CA PHE A 374 12.76 19.03 -6.64
C PHE A 374 14.26 18.75 -6.76
N ASN A 375 14.82 18.85 -7.96
CA ASN A 375 16.22 18.57 -8.19
C ASN A 375 17.15 19.54 -7.44
N TYR A 376 16.81 20.82 -7.36
CA TYR A 376 17.61 21.78 -6.61
C TYR A 376 17.56 21.51 -5.10
N SER A 377 16.37 21.27 -4.55
CA SER A 377 16.18 21.00 -3.12
C SER A 377 16.84 19.69 -2.69
N GLU A 378 16.77 18.63 -3.50
CA GLU A 378 17.49 17.37 -3.25
C GLU A 378 19.02 17.55 -3.34
N LEU A 379 19.50 18.27 -4.36
CA LEU A 379 20.93 18.39 -4.63
C LEU A 379 21.66 19.26 -3.59
N TYR A 380 20.98 20.24 -3.00
CA TYR A 380 21.52 21.14 -1.99
C TYR A 380 20.92 20.92 -0.59
N GLU A 381 20.15 19.84 -0.40
CA GLU A 381 19.52 19.44 0.86
C GLU A 381 18.69 20.59 1.51
N ILE A 382 17.95 21.34 0.69
CA ILE A 382 17.16 22.48 1.16
C ILE A 382 15.77 21.99 1.59
N PRO A 383 15.35 22.20 2.84
CA PRO A 383 14.02 21.82 3.30
C PRO A 383 12.93 22.67 2.62
N PRO A 384 11.67 22.19 2.57
CA PRO A 384 10.55 22.99 2.08
C PRO A 384 10.44 24.33 2.83
N PRO A 385 10.15 25.44 2.14
CA PRO A 385 10.02 26.74 2.79
C PRO A 385 8.81 26.75 3.73
N GLU A 386 9.00 27.27 4.93
CA GLU A 386 7.95 27.33 5.97
C GLU A 386 7.10 28.60 5.90
N ASN A 387 7.53 29.59 5.12
CA ASN A 387 6.83 30.86 4.90
C ASN A 387 7.15 31.46 3.54
N ASP A 388 6.35 32.47 3.15
CA ASP A 388 6.43 33.13 1.84
C ASP A 388 7.81 33.75 1.58
N ASP A 389 8.47 34.31 2.60
CA ASP A 389 9.81 34.89 2.45
C ASP A 389 10.87 33.83 2.13
N GLN A 390 10.78 32.66 2.76
CA GLN A 390 11.64 31.53 2.45
C GLN A 390 11.34 30.98 1.04
N ALA A 391 10.07 30.92 0.65
CA ALA A 391 9.66 30.46 -0.67
C ALA A 391 10.17 31.41 -1.78
N ILE A 392 10.09 32.72 -1.57
CA ILE A 392 10.62 33.73 -2.49
C ILE A 392 12.14 33.59 -2.62
N LYS A 393 12.87 33.48 -1.50
CA LYS A 393 14.33 33.30 -1.51
C LYS A 393 14.74 32.00 -2.22
N LEU A 394 14.00 30.92 -2.01
CA LEU A 394 14.23 29.64 -2.67
C LEU A 394 14.00 29.74 -4.19
N GLY A 395 12.89 30.35 -4.61
CA GLY A 395 12.60 30.56 -6.04
C GLY A 395 13.67 31.38 -6.76
N ILE A 396 14.24 32.40 -6.11
CA ILE A 396 15.37 33.19 -6.66
C ILE A 396 16.61 32.31 -6.86
N LYS A 397 16.96 31.49 -5.85
CA LYS A 397 18.12 30.59 -5.90
C LYS A 397 17.99 29.53 -7.00
N ILE A 398 16.81 28.93 -7.14
CA ILE A 398 16.55 27.93 -8.19
C ILE A 398 16.66 28.57 -9.58
N ARG A 399 16.12 29.76 -9.79
CA ARG A 399 16.26 30.49 -11.07
C ARG A 399 17.72 30.77 -11.42
N GLN A 400 18.53 31.16 -10.44
CA GLN A 400 19.97 31.36 -10.65
C GLN A 400 20.70 30.04 -10.97
N TRP A 401 20.36 28.96 -10.28
CA TRP A 401 20.92 27.63 -10.56
C TRP A 401 20.58 27.13 -11.97
N ILE A 402 19.34 27.31 -12.43
CA ILE A 402 18.93 27.01 -13.80
C ILE A 402 19.74 27.86 -14.80
N LYS A 403 19.88 29.17 -14.54
CA LYS A 403 20.64 30.08 -15.41
C LYS A 403 22.13 29.70 -15.50
N GLN A 404 22.68 29.10 -14.46
CA GLN A 404 24.06 28.61 -14.42
C GLN A 404 24.25 27.22 -15.04
N GLY A 405 23.20 26.63 -15.62
CA GLY A 405 23.28 25.32 -16.27
C GLY A 405 23.16 24.14 -15.30
N ARG A 406 22.54 24.33 -14.14
CA ARG A 406 22.29 23.30 -13.11
C ARG A 406 23.57 22.63 -12.56
N PRO A 407 24.56 23.42 -12.08
CA PRO A 407 25.83 22.88 -11.59
C PRO A 407 25.64 22.00 -10.33
N LYS A 408 26.50 21.00 -10.14
CA LYS A 408 26.52 20.18 -8.92
C LYS A 408 27.28 20.85 -7.76
N PRO A 409 27.00 20.49 -6.49
CA PRO A 409 27.70 21.04 -5.32
C PRO A 409 29.22 20.79 -5.31
N SER A 410 29.68 19.74 -5.99
CA SER A 410 31.11 19.46 -6.17
C SER A 410 31.76 20.30 -7.27
N GLU A 411 30.97 20.77 -8.24
CA GLU A 411 31.41 21.56 -9.40
C GLU A 411 31.43 23.08 -9.08
N SER A 412 30.74 23.51 -8.02
CA SER A 412 30.69 24.91 -7.57
C SER A 412 32.00 25.42 -6.95
N LYS A 413 33.05 24.59 -6.84
CA LYS A 413 34.39 25.01 -6.36
C LYS A 413 35.27 25.67 -7.42
N ILE A 414 34.81 25.81 -8.67
CA ILE A 414 35.53 26.54 -9.73
C ILE A 414 34.71 27.77 -10.15
N ASN A 415 34.46 28.69 -9.22
CA ASN A 415 34.34 30.13 -9.45
C ASN A 415 34.13 30.86 -8.11
N ASN A 416 35.11 30.76 -7.22
CA ASN A 416 35.18 31.61 -6.01
C ASN A 416 35.60 33.04 -6.39
N LYS A 417 34.74 33.76 -7.12
CA LYS A 417 34.88 35.21 -7.34
C LYS A 417 33.59 36.03 -7.26
N THR A 418 32.45 35.42 -7.01
CA THR A 418 31.16 36.14 -6.96
C THR A 418 30.42 36.07 -5.63
N ASN A 419 30.92 35.36 -4.60
CA ASN A 419 30.24 35.29 -3.31
C ASN A 419 30.47 36.50 -2.39
N ASN A 420 31.38 37.43 -2.74
CA ASN A 420 31.65 38.63 -1.94
C ASN A 420 31.01 39.92 -2.50
N GLU A 421 30.27 39.86 -3.61
CA GLU A 421 29.59 41.04 -4.19
C GLU A 421 28.08 41.11 -3.87
N PHE A 422 27.51 40.12 -3.18
CA PHE A 422 26.05 40.06 -2.94
C PHE A 422 25.62 40.28 -1.48
N GLU A 423 26.54 40.58 -0.57
CA GLU A 423 26.17 41.12 0.75
C GLU A 423 25.72 42.59 0.67
N GLU A 424 25.95 43.31 -0.44
CA GLU A 424 25.47 44.69 -0.61
C GLU A 424 24.02 44.78 -1.14
N ASP A 425 23.49 43.75 -1.80
CA ASP A 425 22.13 43.80 -2.41
C ASP A 425 21.00 43.42 -1.42
N SER A 426 21.36 42.95 -0.23
CA SER A 426 20.43 42.76 0.90
C SER A 426 19.83 44.10 1.38
N SER A 427 20.60 45.19 1.29
CA SER A 427 20.18 46.53 1.72
C SER A 427 19.07 47.13 0.85
N LYS A 428 19.09 46.87 -0.46
CA LYS A 428 18.02 47.30 -1.38
C LYS A 428 16.76 46.46 -1.26
N THR A 429 16.92 45.20 -0.87
CA THR A 429 15.79 44.26 -0.72
C THR A 429 15.03 44.54 0.57
N GLU A 430 15.72 44.91 1.66
CA GLU A 430 15.08 45.37 2.90
C GLU A 430 14.31 46.68 2.71
N GLU A 431 14.81 47.64 1.92
CA GLU A 431 14.07 48.88 1.60
C GLU A 431 12.78 48.65 0.79
N ILE A 432 12.71 47.59 -0.02
CA ILE A 432 11.55 47.25 -0.84
C ILE A 432 10.48 46.53 0.01
N ILE A 433 10.90 45.67 0.93
CA ILE A 433 10.01 44.95 1.86
C ILE A 433 9.37 45.94 2.84
N ASP A 434 10.13 46.92 3.34
CA ASP A 434 9.62 47.91 4.29
C ASP A 434 8.63 48.91 3.66
N LYS A 435 8.76 49.18 2.35
CA LYS A 435 7.78 49.95 1.57
C LYS A 435 6.47 49.17 1.35
N LYS A 436 6.55 47.87 1.10
CA LYS A 436 5.37 47.00 0.90
C LYS A 436 4.55 46.85 2.18
N HIS A 437 5.21 46.65 3.32
CA HIS A 437 4.53 46.60 4.63
C HIS A 437 3.88 47.92 5.06
N LYS A 438 4.39 49.08 4.62
CA LYS A 438 3.73 50.38 4.84
C LYS A 438 2.48 50.54 3.98
N GLN A 439 2.52 50.09 2.74
CA GLN A 439 1.41 50.21 1.79
C GLN A 439 0.22 49.30 2.18
N ASP A 440 0.50 48.07 2.61
CA ASP A 440 -0.54 47.14 3.07
C ASP A 440 -1.24 47.63 4.36
N LYS A 441 -0.50 48.29 5.27
CA LYS A 441 -1.05 48.90 6.49
C LYS A 441 -1.90 50.14 6.22
N GLU A 442 -1.61 50.90 5.15
CA GLU A 442 -2.44 52.04 4.73
C GLU A 442 -3.74 51.58 4.03
N GLU A 443 -3.69 50.51 3.24
CA GLU A 443 -4.88 49.93 2.61
C GLU A 443 -5.85 49.29 3.63
N GLU A 444 -5.34 48.64 4.67
CA GLU A 444 -6.19 48.13 5.77
C GLU A 444 -6.85 49.25 6.59
N LYS A 445 -6.16 50.38 6.80
CA LYS A 445 -6.75 51.58 7.43
C LYS A 445 -7.84 52.21 6.56
N PHE A 446 -7.65 52.23 5.24
CA PHE A 446 -8.66 52.72 4.29
C PHE A 446 -9.90 51.82 4.20
N LYS A 447 -9.74 50.50 4.32
CA LYS A 447 -10.87 49.55 4.36
C LYS A 447 -11.67 49.62 5.67
N LYS A 448 -11.03 49.83 6.82
CA LYS A 448 -11.73 50.00 8.11
C LYS A 448 -12.54 51.31 8.20
N ASN A 449 -12.10 52.39 7.56
CA ASN A 449 -12.84 53.67 7.57
C ASN A 449 -14.03 53.73 6.61
N ARG A 450 -14.21 52.75 5.71
CA ARG A 450 -15.35 52.70 4.76
C ARG A 450 -16.53 51.85 5.22
N GLY A 451 -16.43 51.16 6.37
CA GLY A 451 -17.48 50.26 6.88
C GLY A 451 -18.58 50.89 7.75
N VAL A 452 -18.60 52.22 7.97
CA VAL A 452 -19.48 52.87 8.97
C VAL A 452 -20.51 53.84 8.38
N PHE A 453 -20.63 53.99 7.06
CA PHE A 453 -21.65 54.88 6.49
C PHE A 453 -22.46 54.24 5.35
N GLY A 454 -23.75 54.01 5.66
CA GLY A 454 -24.82 54.10 4.67
C GLY A 454 -25.58 52.81 4.41
N PHE A 455 -26.71 52.61 5.10
CA PHE A 455 -28.02 52.40 4.45
C PHE A 455 -29.14 52.57 5.50
N PHE A 456 -29.64 53.80 5.62
CA PHE A 456 -30.92 54.14 6.25
C PHE A 456 -31.76 54.88 5.20
N LYS A 457 -33.03 54.49 5.07
CA LYS A 457 -34.14 55.07 4.27
C LYS A 457 -34.05 54.81 2.76
N LYS A 458 -35.14 54.50 2.06
CA LYS A 458 -36.56 54.76 2.32
C LYS A 458 -37.42 53.71 1.62
#